data_AF-A0A951I341-F1
#
_entry.id   AF-A0A951I341-F1
#
_cell.length_a   1.000
_cell.length_b   1.000
_cell.length_c   1.000
_cell.angle_alpha   90.00
_cell.angle_beta   90.00
_cell.angle_gamma   90.00
#
_symmetry.space_group_name_H-M   'P 1'
#
loop_
_entity.id
_entity.type
_entity.pdbx_description
1 polymer ?
#
loop_
_entity_poly.entity_id
_entity_poly.type
_entity_poly.pdbx_seq_one_letter_code
_entity_poly.pdbx_strand_id
1 'polypeptide(L)'
;FVDTFGWVFYKKGLYPAAVEQLKKAIDRDEAGAARTGGAPTPVYRFHLGLALAARGDKAGARRELEAALALSRRAPFAEAEEARKALATL
;
A
#
# COMPACT_ATOMS: atom_id res chain seq x y z
N PHE A 1 5.40 -9.56 -7.97
CA PHE A 1 4.24 -10.24 -8.59
C PHE A 1 3.03 -10.39 -7.66
N VAL A 2 3.08 -10.04 -6.36
CA VAL A 2 1.94 -10.30 -5.45
C VAL A 2 0.96 -9.11 -5.38
N ASP A 3 1.42 -7.87 -5.55
CA ASP A 3 0.56 -6.67 -5.62
C ASP A 3 -0.01 -6.39 -7.02
N THR A 4 0.53 -7.02 -8.06
CA THR A 4 0.14 -6.77 -9.46
C THR A 4 -1.36 -6.97 -9.70
N PHE A 5 -2.01 -7.93 -9.06
CA PHE A 5 -3.46 -8.11 -9.18
C PHE A 5 -4.25 -6.98 -8.51
N GLY A 6 -3.86 -6.60 -7.29
CA GLY A 6 -4.49 -5.52 -6.56
C GLY A 6 -4.33 -4.16 -7.26
N TRP A 7 -3.13 -3.90 -7.80
CA TRP A 7 -2.86 -2.68 -8.55
C TRP A 7 -3.60 -2.63 -9.89
N VAL A 8 -3.70 -3.76 -10.60
CA VAL A 8 -4.53 -3.84 -11.82
C VAL A 8 -5.99 -3.56 -11.52
N PHE A 9 -6.55 -4.11 -10.42
CA PHE A 9 -7.93 -3.81 -10.02
C PHE A 9 -8.11 -2.33 -9.69
N TYR A 10 -7.15 -1.69 -9.02
CA TYR A 10 -7.17 -0.26 -8.78
C TYR A 10 -7.20 0.53 -10.09
N LYS A 11 -6.31 0.22 -11.03
CA LYS A 11 -6.26 0.88 -12.35
C LYS A 11 -7.54 0.69 -13.17
N LYS A 12 -8.27 -0.40 -12.93
CA LYS A 12 -9.59 -0.66 -13.55
C LYS A 12 -10.77 -0.03 -12.82
N GLY A 13 -10.54 0.73 -11.74
CA GLY A 13 -11.61 1.32 -10.92
C GLY A 13 -12.33 0.33 -10.00
N LEU A 14 -11.84 -0.91 -9.90
CA LEU A 14 -12.42 -1.96 -9.06
C LEU A 14 -11.88 -1.86 -7.63
N TYR A 15 -12.12 -0.74 -6.97
CA TYR A 15 -11.49 -0.40 -5.69
C TYR A 15 -11.77 -1.40 -4.55
N PRO A 16 -12.98 -1.95 -4.37
CA PRO A 16 -13.22 -2.97 -3.34
C PRO A 16 -12.37 -4.22 -3.54
N ALA A 17 -12.28 -4.73 -4.79
CA ALA A 17 -11.45 -5.88 -5.13
C ALA A 17 -9.96 -5.56 -4.99
N ALA A 18 -9.53 -4.36 -5.36
CA ALA A 18 -8.17 -3.88 -5.17
C ALA A 18 -7.76 -3.92 -3.70
N VAL A 19 -8.59 -3.35 -2.81
CA VAL A 19 -8.35 -3.34 -1.36
C VAL A 19 -8.20 -4.74 -0.81
N GLU A 20 -9.07 -5.68 -1.20
CA GLU A 20 -9.00 -7.06 -0.73
C GLU A 20 -7.69 -7.74 -1.16
N GLN A 21 -7.32 -7.62 -2.43
CA GLN A 21 -6.09 -8.25 -2.93
C GLN A 21 -4.83 -7.62 -2.35
N LEU A 22 -4.80 -6.29 -2.18
CA LEU A 22 -3.67 -5.58 -1.62
C LEU A 22 -3.46 -5.93 -0.14
N LYS A 23 -4.53 -6.08 0.65
CA LYS A 23 -4.43 -6.60 2.03
C LYS A 23 -3.80 -7.98 2.07
N LYS A 24 -4.27 -8.91 1.24
CA LYS A 24 -3.68 -10.26 1.13
C LYS A 24 -2.21 -10.24 0.68
N ALA A 25 -1.82 -9.26 -0.12
CA ALA A 25 -0.43 -9.09 -0.53
C ALA A 25 0.44 -8.62 0.64
N ILE A 26 -0.03 -7.62 1.40
CA ILE A 26 0.65 -7.10 2.59
C ILE A 26 0.81 -8.20 3.64
N ASP A 27 -0.25 -8.95 3.97
CA ASP A 27 -0.18 -10.00 4.99
C ASP A 27 0.88 -11.06 4.65
N ARG A 28 0.98 -11.45 3.37
CA ARG A 28 1.98 -12.42 2.90
C ARG A 28 3.39 -11.84 2.91
N ASP A 29 3.54 -10.59 2.50
CA ASP A 29 4.81 -9.88 2.48
C ASP A 29 5.37 -9.71 3.90
N GLU A 30 4.54 -9.27 4.85
CA GLU A 30 4.91 -9.13 6.26
C GLU A 30 5.29 -10.46 6.89
N ALA A 31 4.49 -11.50 6.65
CA ALA A 31 4.83 -12.85 7.11
C ALA A 31 6.13 -13.36 6.48
N GLY A 32 6.44 -12.96 5.24
CA GLY A 32 7.71 -13.24 4.56
C GLY A 32 8.89 -12.53 5.20
N ALA A 33 8.77 -11.21 5.36
CA ALA A 33 9.78 -10.35 5.96
C ALA A 33 10.13 -10.79 7.39
N ALA A 34 9.12 -11.13 8.21
CA ALA A 34 9.33 -11.61 9.57
C ALA A 34 10.15 -12.91 9.62
N ARG A 35 9.95 -13.82 8.66
CA ARG A 35 10.70 -15.10 8.58
C ARG A 35 12.15 -14.93 8.18
N THR A 36 12.46 -13.89 7.39
CA THR A 36 13.81 -13.65 6.88
C THR A 36 14.56 -12.55 7.64
N GLY A 37 13.93 -11.93 8.64
CA GLY A 37 14.47 -10.76 9.33
C GLY A 37 14.52 -9.49 8.45
N GLY A 38 13.78 -9.49 7.34
CA GLY A 38 13.69 -8.37 6.41
C GLY A 38 12.68 -7.30 6.83
N ALA A 39 12.57 -6.25 6.00
CA ALA A 39 11.53 -5.25 6.13
C ALA A 39 10.39 -5.53 5.13
N PRO A 40 9.12 -5.30 5.51
CA PRO A 40 8.01 -5.33 4.57
C PRO A 40 8.17 -4.31 3.44
N THR A 41 7.63 -4.63 2.28
CA THR A 41 7.69 -3.81 1.07
C THR A 41 6.74 -2.60 1.20
N PRO A 42 7.26 -1.35 1.25
CA PRO A 42 6.43 -0.16 1.47
C PRO A 42 5.40 0.11 0.36
N VAL A 43 5.74 -0.26 -0.89
CA VAL A 43 4.90 0.03 -2.07
C VAL A 43 3.52 -0.64 -1.97
N TYR A 44 3.41 -1.77 -1.27
CA TYR A 44 2.14 -2.48 -1.11
C TYR A 44 1.15 -1.69 -0.25
N ARG A 45 1.65 -1.07 0.83
CA ARG A 45 0.87 -0.17 1.69
C ARG A 45 0.53 1.13 0.98
N PHE A 46 1.44 1.66 0.16
CA PHE A 46 1.14 2.80 -0.70
C PHE A 46 -0.02 2.52 -1.66
N HIS A 47 0.03 1.41 -2.40
CA HIS A 47 -1.06 0.99 -3.30
C HIS A 47 -2.38 0.80 -2.55
N LEU A 48 -2.35 0.18 -1.35
CA LEU A 48 -3.54 0.03 -0.53
C LEU A 48 -4.11 1.39 -0.11
N GLY A 49 -3.24 2.33 0.29
CA GLY A 49 -3.63 3.69 0.63
C GLY A 49 -4.38 4.39 -0.50
N LEU A 50 -3.87 4.31 -1.73
CA LEU A 50 -4.54 4.86 -2.91
C LEU A 50 -5.89 4.18 -3.19
N ALA A 51 -5.96 2.85 -3.08
CA ALA A 51 -7.20 2.13 -3.31
C ALA A 51 -8.28 2.44 -2.26
N LEU A 52 -7.88 2.63 -1.00
CA LEU A 52 -8.78 3.06 0.08
C LEU A 52 -9.28 4.48 -0.16
N ALA A 53 -8.39 5.40 -0.57
CA ALA A 53 -8.76 6.78 -0.90
C ALA A 53 -9.79 6.83 -2.04
N ALA A 54 -9.54 6.08 -3.11
CA ALA A 54 -10.44 6.01 -4.26
C ALA A 54 -11.79 5.34 -3.93
N ARG A 55 -11.83 4.46 -2.92
CA ARG A 55 -13.08 3.89 -2.38
C ARG A 55 -13.82 4.85 -1.43
N GLY A 56 -13.23 6.00 -1.07
CA GLY A 56 -13.79 6.97 -0.12
C GLY A 56 -13.40 6.75 1.34
N ASP A 57 -12.57 5.75 1.64
CA ASP A 57 -12.07 5.45 2.98
C ASP A 57 -10.82 6.28 3.29
N LYS A 58 -11.01 7.58 3.54
CA LYS A 58 -9.90 8.51 3.79
C LYS A 58 -9.11 8.18 5.05
N ALA A 59 -9.79 7.72 6.10
CA ALA A 59 -9.15 7.36 7.35
C ALA A 59 -8.24 6.13 7.19
N GLY A 60 -8.71 5.09 6.48
CA GLY A 60 -7.90 3.94 6.11
C GLY A 60 -6.74 4.33 5.20
N ALA A 61 -7.00 5.16 4.19
CA ALA A 61 -5.97 5.62 3.26
C ALA A 61 -4.82 6.34 3.97
N ARG A 62 -5.14 7.27 4.88
CA ARG A 62 -4.16 8.00 5.68
C ARG A 62 -3.23 7.04 6.45
N ARG A 63 -3.81 6.07 7.16
CA ARG A 63 -3.05 5.08 7.94
C ARG A 63 -2.06 4.29 7.09
N GLU A 64 -2.50 3.84 5.91
CA GLU A 64 -1.66 3.02 5.04
C GLU A 64 -0.56 3.83 4.34
N LEU A 65 -0.84 5.07 3.94
CA LEU A 65 0.17 5.98 3.38
C LEU A 65 1.22 6.36 4.42
N GLU A 66 0.81 6.65 5.66
CA GLU A 66 1.72 6.91 6.77
C GLU A 66 2.60 5.69 7.08
N ALA A 67 2.01 4.49 7.06
CA ALA A 67 2.76 3.25 7.26
C ALA A 67 3.79 3.01 6.14
N ALA A 68 3.43 3.26 4.87
CA ALA A 68 4.36 3.17 3.74
C ALA A 68 5.54 4.14 3.91
N LEU A 69 5.28 5.39 4.29
CA LEU A 69 6.33 6.39 4.55
C LEU A 69 7.20 6.02 5.75
N ALA A 70 6.62 5.43 6.79
CA ALA A 70 7.37 4.96 7.95
C ALA A 70 8.34 3.83 7.58
N LEU A 71 7.92 2.88 6.73
CA LEU A 71 8.75 1.80 6.21
C LEU A 71 9.83 2.32 5.25
N SER A 72 9.56 3.41 4.51
CA SER A 72 10.51 4.05 3.61
C SER A 72 11.82 4.46 4.28
N ARG A 73 11.81 4.67 5.61
CA ARG A 73 13.02 5.00 6.39
C ARG A 73 14.02 3.83 6.44
N ARG A 74 13.53 2.59 6.30
CA ARG A 74 14.34 1.37 6.30
C ARG A 74 14.57 0.84 4.88
N ALA A 75 13.54 0.94 4.03
CA ALA A 75 13.58 0.50 2.65
C ALA A 75 13.00 1.61 1.76
N PRO A 76 13.83 2.52 1.21
CA PRO A 76 13.35 3.56 0.30
C PRO A 76 12.59 2.96 -0.88
N PHE A 77 11.51 3.62 -1.30
CA PHE A 77 10.72 3.22 -2.46
C PHE A 77 10.47 4.43 -3.37
N ALA A 78 10.34 4.18 -4.67
CA ALA A 78 10.31 5.23 -5.70
C ALA A 78 9.12 6.19 -5.53
N GLU A 79 7.99 5.67 -5.04
CA GLU A 79 6.73 6.38 -4.91
C GLU A 79 6.59 7.13 -3.57
N ALA A 80 7.66 7.25 -2.77
CA ALA A 80 7.61 7.91 -1.46
C ALA A 80 7.09 9.35 -1.55
N GLU A 81 7.53 10.13 -2.55
CA GLU A 81 7.04 11.50 -2.73
C GLU A 81 5.57 11.54 -3.17
N GLU A 82 5.14 10.58 -3.98
CA GLU A 82 3.73 10.45 -4.37
C GLU A 82 2.85 10.08 -3.17
N ALA A 83 3.34 9.23 -2.27
CA ALA A 83 2.67 8.89 -1.03
C ALA A 83 2.47 10.12 -0.13
N ARG A 84 3.46 11.02 -0.04
CA ARG A 84 3.33 12.29 0.70
C ARG A 84 2.28 13.21 0.08
N LYS A 85 2.30 13.33 -1.25
CA LYS A 85 1.31 14.15 -1.98
C LYS A 85 -0.10 13.61 -1.78
N ALA A 86 -0.29 12.30 -1.94
CA ALA A 86 -1.59 11.66 -1.70
C ALA A 86 -2.06 11.87 -0.25
N LEU A 87 -1.16 11.77 0.73
CA LEU A 87 -1.51 12.02 2.13
C LEU A 87 -1.97 13.46 2.38
N ALA A 88 -1.39 14.43 1.67
CA ALA A 88 -1.75 15.84 1.78
C ALA A 88 -3.14 16.18 1.21
N THR A 89 -3.72 15.32 0.36
CA THR A 89 -5.04 15.54 -0.27
C THR A 89 -6.20 14.85 0.45
N LEU A 90 -5.92 14.09 1.51
CA LEU A 90 -6.91 13.32 2.30
C LEU A 90 -7.55 14.13 3.42
#